data_AF-A0A067MWK6-F1
#
_entry.id   AF-A0A067MWK6-F1
#
_cell.length_a   1.000
_cell.length_b   1.000
_cell.length_c   1.000
_cell.angle_alpha   90.00
_cell.angle_beta   90.00
_cell.angle_gamma   90.00
#
_symmetry.space_group_name_H-M   'P 1'
#
loop_
_entity.id
_entity.type
_entity.pdbx_description
1 polymer ?
#
loop_
_entity_poly.entity_id
_entity_poly.type
_entity_poly.pdbx_seq_one_letter_code
_entity_poly.pdbx_strand_id
1 'polypeptide(L)'
;MSRPKRTRSEAQKAHCGPSLQKAAPSPSLPPPPPPPPPPPPPPPPLPPPEPPLESTSNYKRVIHNLQRKFGRAKVTGAKYRHKAANAVKETARALKRESHAVAKLTKIQDGVEARIMRLTEGFQCEIGTVRSQLTEQNNAAAQQALDTASKLQDLKDQLREAQLAAQSSQKKVVKLEKKQKAATVKVNALRMRNSRSIGQQHKAVAKAKRVSLKSKGVIKPEVWDVVLKLVGGGVSMNTVNRSLHTMAKGFGLDLEDSIDRRSVSRINREGGVAAKIQIVHELKNAGGCTVNGDGTTNKHINYESKHIMMNVPTYAPGTDPDAPLSDSDMLPTQ
;
A
#
# COMPACT_ATOMS: atom_id res chain seq x y z
N MET A 1 3.09 -22.50 29.84
CA MET A 1 2.94 -22.04 28.45
C MET A 1 4.30 -21.64 27.91
N SER A 2 4.78 -22.41 26.94
CA SER A 2 6.17 -22.43 26.47
C SER A 2 6.56 -21.20 25.66
N ARG A 3 7.73 -20.63 25.96
CA ARG A 3 8.35 -19.52 25.22
C ARG A 3 8.88 -19.99 23.86
N PRO A 4 8.74 -19.21 22.77
CA PRO A 4 9.27 -19.59 21.47
C PRO A 4 10.78 -19.28 21.40
N LYS A 5 11.51 -20.25 20.84
CA LYS A 5 12.95 -20.20 20.58
C LYS A 5 13.24 -19.19 19.47
N ARG A 6 14.20 -18.30 19.71
CA ARG A 6 14.81 -17.43 18.69
C ARG A 6 15.63 -18.29 17.74
N THR A 7 15.23 -18.35 16.47
CA THR A 7 16.04 -18.87 15.38
C THR A 7 16.89 -17.75 14.79
N ARG A 8 18.14 -18.12 14.55
CA ARG A 8 19.26 -17.39 13.98
C ARG A 8 19.09 -17.34 12.45
N SER A 9 19.08 -16.16 11.84
CA SER A 9 19.27 -16.01 10.38
C SER A 9 20.75 -15.68 10.14
N GLU A 10 21.54 -16.52 9.49
CA GLU A 10 21.63 -16.68 8.01
C GLU A 10 21.92 -15.37 7.25
N ALA A 11 22.72 -14.49 7.84
CA ALA A 11 23.58 -13.61 7.07
C ALA A 11 24.97 -14.25 6.99
N GLN A 12 25.57 -14.25 5.81
CA GLN A 12 26.89 -14.81 5.45
C GLN A 12 26.90 -16.31 5.08
N LYS A 13 26.38 -16.63 3.89
CA LYS A 13 27.04 -17.61 3.02
C LYS A 13 26.57 -17.46 1.57
N ALA A 14 27.56 -17.47 0.68
CA ALA A 14 27.50 -17.72 -0.75
C ALA A 14 26.98 -16.61 -1.68
N HIS A 15 27.92 -15.91 -2.34
CA HIS A 15 28.02 -15.84 -3.82
C HIS A 15 29.50 -15.52 -4.12
N CYS A 16 30.30 -16.54 -4.46
CA CYS A 16 30.64 -16.91 -5.85
C CYS A 16 31.34 -15.78 -6.64
N GLY A 17 32.67 -15.76 -6.58
CA GLY A 17 33.47 -15.61 -7.81
C GLY A 17 33.53 -16.98 -8.53
N PRO A 18 34.07 -17.11 -9.75
CA PRO A 18 35.09 -16.26 -10.38
C PRO A 18 34.74 -15.87 -11.83
N SER A 19 35.67 -15.21 -12.51
CA SER A 19 35.92 -15.29 -13.98
C SER A 19 36.07 -13.92 -14.63
N LEU A 20 37.25 -13.31 -14.44
CA LEU A 20 37.84 -12.44 -15.43
C LEU A 20 38.85 -13.27 -16.22
N GLN A 21 38.34 -14.08 -17.15
CA GLN A 21 39.15 -14.63 -18.23
C GLN A 21 39.48 -13.50 -19.21
N LYS A 22 40.68 -12.96 -19.01
CA LYS A 22 41.43 -12.13 -19.94
C LYS A 22 41.61 -12.94 -21.24
N ALA A 23 40.86 -12.58 -22.27
CA ALA A 23 40.95 -13.20 -23.58
C ALA A 23 42.36 -13.04 -24.16
N ALA A 24 42.88 -14.15 -24.65
CA ALA A 24 44.15 -14.27 -25.35
C ALA A 24 44.12 -13.48 -26.68
N PRO A 25 45.29 -12.99 -27.15
CA PRO A 25 45.45 -12.48 -28.50
C PRO A 25 45.58 -13.65 -29.49
N SER A 26 44.66 -13.74 -30.44
CA SER A 26 44.77 -14.58 -31.63
C SER A 26 45.45 -13.78 -32.77
N PRO A 27 46.07 -14.47 -33.75
CA PRO A 27 47.42 -14.15 -34.22
C PRO A 27 47.49 -13.17 -35.38
N SER A 28 48.59 -12.42 -35.42
CA SER A 28 49.05 -11.61 -36.55
C SER A 28 49.14 -12.45 -37.83
N LEU A 29 48.44 -12.00 -38.87
CA LEU A 29 48.61 -12.48 -40.25
C LEU A 29 50.05 -12.19 -40.74
N PRO A 30 50.67 -13.10 -41.51
CA PRO A 30 51.99 -12.89 -42.10
C PRO A 30 51.96 -11.83 -43.22
N PRO A 31 53.05 -11.07 -43.44
CA PRO A 31 53.15 -10.09 -44.50
C PRO A 31 53.19 -10.76 -45.90
N PRO A 32 52.65 -10.11 -46.95
CA PRO A 32 52.73 -10.62 -48.32
C PRO A 32 54.17 -10.59 -48.86
N PRO A 33 54.56 -11.58 -49.70
CA PRO A 33 55.91 -11.67 -50.28
C PRO A 33 56.18 -10.58 -51.34
N PRO A 34 57.46 -10.21 -51.56
CA PRO A 34 57.86 -9.18 -52.53
C PRO A 34 57.68 -9.63 -53.98
N PRO A 35 57.43 -8.69 -54.92
CA PRO A 35 57.30 -8.98 -56.35
C PRO A 35 58.64 -9.41 -56.99
N PRO A 36 58.61 -10.34 -57.97
CA PRO A 36 59.80 -10.82 -58.68
C PRO A 36 60.40 -9.78 -59.66
N PRO A 37 61.70 -9.87 -59.96
CA PRO A 37 62.44 -8.90 -60.80
C PRO A 37 62.11 -9.01 -62.30
N PRO A 38 62.29 -7.91 -63.08
CA PRO A 38 62.05 -7.89 -64.52
C PRO A 38 63.12 -8.67 -65.32
N PRO A 39 62.75 -9.30 -66.45
CA PRO A 39 63.68 -10.01 -67.33
C PRO A 39 64.58 -9.09 -68.19
N PRO A 40 65.80 -9.54 -68.57
CA PRO A 40 66.82 -8.74 -69.24
C PRO A 40 66.59 -8.52 -70.75
N PRO A 41 67.15 -7.44 -71.35
CA PRO A 41 67.05 -7.13 -72.77
C PRO A 41 67.93 -8.03 -73.67
N PRO A 42 67.50 -8.34 -74.91
CA PRO A 42 68.28 -9.13 -75.87
C PRO A 42 69.40 -8.33 -76.56
N PRO A 43 70.52 -8.99 -76.95
CA PRO A 43 71.73 -8.36 -77.49
C PRO A 43 71.65 -8.00 -79.00
N PRO A 44 72.47 -7.04 -79.47
CA PRO A 44 72.55 -6.62 -80.88
C PRO A 44 73.34 -7.61 -81.77
N PRO A 45 72.95 -7.79 -83.05
CA PRO A 45 73.66 -8.64 -84.00
C PRO A 45 74.93 -7.99 -84.60
N LEU A 46 75.97 -8.82 -84.74
CA LEU A 46 77.29 -8.55 -85.35
C LEU A 46 77.23 -8.29 -86.87
N PRO A 47 78.13 -7.46 -87.43
CA PRO A 47 78.30 -7.30 -88.87
C PRO A 47 79.14 -8.43 -89.51
N PRO A 48 78.77 -8.95 -90.69
CA PRO A 48 79.57 -9.92 -91.45
C PRO A 48 80.69 -9.26 -92.32
N PRO A 49 81.76 -10.03 -92.65
CA PRO A 49 83.05 -9.55 -93.15
C PRO A 49 83.14 -9.40 -94.70
N GLU A 50 84.01 -8.50 -95.14
CA GLU A 50 84.36 -8.26 -96.56
C GLU A 50 85.50 -9.19 -97.06
N PRO A 51 85.36 -9.83 -98.24
CA PRO A 51 86.42 -10.59 -98.93
C PRO A 51 87.12 -9.81 -100.09
N PRO A 52 88.26 -10.33 -100.60
CA PRO A 52 89.37 -9.57 -101.19
C PRO A 52 89.30 -9.29 -102.70
N LEU A 53 90.03 -8.24 -103.10
CA LEU A 53 90.28 -7.78 -104.47
C LEU A 53 91.41 -8.58 -105.13
N GLU A 54 91.15 -9.21 -106.27
CA GLU A 54 92.20 -9.61 -107.22
C GLU A 54 91.75 -9.53 -108.70
N SER A 55 92.71 -9.10 -109.51
CA SER A 55 93.02 -9.58 -110.86
C SER A 55 92.19 -9.06 -112.05
N THR A 56 92.82 -8.07 -112.69
CA THR A 56 92.60 -7.54 -114.04
C THR A 56 92.97 -8.54 -115.15
N SER A 57 92.05 -8.85 -116.08
CA SER A 57 92.32 -8.85 -117.53
C SER A 57 91.11 -9.35 -118.35
N ASN A 58 91.05 -8.97 -119.63
CA ASN A 58 90.15 -9.47 -120.68
C ASN A 58 88.76 -8.83 -120.88
N TYR A 59 88.74 -7.49 -120.93
CA TYR A 59 87.59 -6.61 -121.24
C TYR A 59 86.88 -6.85 -122.60
N LYS A 60 87.43 -7.62 -123.55
CA LYS A 60 86.85 -7.76 -124.90
C LYS A 60 85.85 -8.92 -125.07
N ARG A 61 85.80 -9.89 -124.15
CA ARG A 61 84.78 -10.97 -124.12
C ARG A 61 83.57 -10.64 -123.23
N VAL A 62 83.73 -9.65 -122.36
CA VAL A 62 82.75 -9.21 -121.35
C VAL A 62 81.57 -8.47 -121.99
N ILE A 63 81.79 -7.65 -123.03
CA ILE A 63 80.72 -6.85 -123.66
C ILE A 63 79.69 -7.71 -124.42
N HIS A 64 80.12 -8.75 -125.14
CA HIS A 64 79.21 -9.62 -125.89
C HIS A 64 78.37 -10.54 -124.96
N ASN A 65 78.95 -11.00 -123.84
CA ASN A 65 78.20 -11.73 -122.81
C ASN A 65 77.28 -10.82 -121.98
N LEU A 66 77.64 -9.55 -121.77
CA LEU A 66 76.80 -8.55 -121.13
C LEU A 66 75.52 -8.31 -121.92
N GLN A 67 75.56 -8.15 -123.24
CA GLN A 67 74.36 -7.93 -124.05
C GLN A 67 73.40 -9.13 -124.04
N ARG A 68 73.92 -10.37 -124.07
CA ARG A 68 73.10 -11.60 -123.97
C ARG A 68 72.55 -11.83 -122.55
N LYS A 69 73.33 -11.51 -121.51
CA LYS A 69 72.87 -11.49 -120.11
C LYS A 69 71.83 -10.39 -119.89
N PHE A 70 71.92 -9.24 -120.56
CA PHE A 70 70.95 -8.14 -120.48
C PHE A 70 69.59 -8.53 -121.07
N GLY A 71 69.58 -9.25 -122.20
CA GLY A 71 68.36 -9.78 -122.80
C GLY A 71 67.66 -10.82 -121.91
N ARG A 72 68.41 -11.78 -121.35
CA ARG A 72 67.86 -12.76 -120.40
C ARG A 72 67.43 -12.14 -119.07
N ALA A 73 68.17 -11.14 -118.57
CA ALA A 73 67.84 -10.37 -117.37
C ALA A 73 66.60 -9.48 -117.54
N LYS A 74 66.32 -8.97 -118.76
CA LYS A 74 65.05 -8.26 -119.03
C LYS A 74 63.84 -9.18 -118.97
N VAL A 75 63.94 -10.41 -119.51
CA VAL A 75 62.84 -11.40 -119.48
C VAL A 75 62.65 -12.03 -118.11
N THR A 76 63.73 -12.38 -117.39
CA THR A 76 63.65 -12.83 -115.99
C THR A 76 63.21 -11.70 -115.08
N GLY A 77 63.73 -10.48 -115.24
CA GLY A 77 63.27 -9.29 -114.52
C GLY A 77 61.79 -8.98 -114.76
N ALA A 78 61.25 -9.21 -115.96
CA ALA A 78 59.81 -9.14 -116.21
C ALA A 78 59.02 -10.23 -115.47
N LYS A 79 59.50 -11.49 -115.45
CA LYS A 79 58.88 -12.58 -114.68
C LYS A 79 58.93 -12.34 -113.17
N TYR A 80 60.06 -11.89 -112.63
CA TYR A 80 60.20 -11.55 -111.20
C TYR A 80 59.39 -10.30 -110.83
N ARG A 81 59.28 -9.29 -111.70
CA ARG A 81 58.37 -8.15 -111.51
C ARG A 81 56.91 -8.57 -111.49
N HIS A 82 56.49 -9.47 -112.38
CA HIS A 82 55.12 -9.99 -112.37
C HIS A 82 54.84 -10.86 -111.13
N LYS A 83 55.80 -11.71 -110.73
CA LYS A 83 55.69 -12.54 -109.51
C LYS A 83 55.71 -11.67 -108.24
N ALA A 84 56.54 -10.63 -108.19
CA ALA A 84 56.55 -9.65 -107.11
C ALA A 84 55.26 -8.82 -107.08
N ALA A 85 54.74 -8.38 -108.23
CA ALA A 85 53.46 -7.68 -108.30
C ALA A 85 52.28 -8.56 -107.85
N ASN A 86 52.29 -9.86 -108.18
CA ASN A 86 51.28 -10.80 -107.70
C ASN A 86 51.45 -11.10 -106.20
N ALA A 87 52.68 -11.24 -105.71
CA ALA A 87 52.95 -11.38 -104.27
C ALA A 87 52.49 -10.15 -103.49
N VAL A 88 52.75 -8.93 -103.99
CA VAL A 88 52.27 -7.67 -103.41
C VAL A 88 50.74 -7.57 -103.44
N LYS A 89 50.10 -8.04 -104.52
CA LYS A 89 48.62 -8.11 -104.58
C LYS A 89 48.05 -9.12 -103.58
N GLU A 90 48.68 -10.27 -103.42
CA GLU A 90 48.26 -11.29 -102.45
C GLU A 90 48.50 -10.83 -101.00
N THR A 91 49.63 -10.19 -100.69
CA THR A 91 49.86 -9.60 -99.36
C THR A 91 48.92 -8.45 -99.08
N ALA A 92 48.60 -7.60 -100.07
CA ALA A 92 47.58 -6.55 -99.91
C ALA A 92 46.17 -7.13 -99.68
N ARG A 93 45.83 -8.25 -100.33
CA ARG A 93 44.57 -8.98 -100.07
C ARG A 93 44.57 -9.63 -98.70
N ALA A 94 45.67 -10.24 -98.28
CA ALA A 94 45.84 -10.81 -96.94
C ALA A 94 45.71 -9.72 -95.86
N LEU A 95 46.40 -8.59 -96.04
CA LEU A 95 46.31 -7.43 -95.14
C LEU A 95 44.89 -6.86 -95.05
N LYS A 96 44.15 -6.80 -96.17
CA LYS A 96 42.73 -6.40 -96.16
C LYS A 96 41.86 -7.41 -95.41
N ARG A 97 42.11 -8.72 -95.56
CA ARG A 97 41.38 -9.78 -94.82
C ARG A 97 41.68 -9.71 -93.33
N GLU A 98 42.93 -9.49 -92.96
CA GLU A 98 43.36 -9.32 -91.57
C GLU A 98 42.75 -8.05 -90.97
N SER A 99 42.85 -6.91 -91.65
CA SER A 99 42.20 -5.66 -91.23
C SER A 99 40.70 -5.84 -91.02
N HIS A 100 40.02 -6.56 -91.92
CA HIS A 100 38.61 -6.86 -91.78
C HIS A 100 38.31 -7.87 -90.64
N ALA A 101 39.19 -8.84 -90.39
CA ALA A 101 39.07 -9.77 -89.26
C ALA A 101 39.27 -9.04 -87.92
N VAL A 102 40.25 -8.14 -87.84
CA VAL A 102 40.49 -7.26 -86.69
C VAL A 102 39.27 -6.36 -86.46
N ALA A 103 38.74 -5.71 -87.50
CA ALA A 103 37.54 -4.89 -87.38
C ALA A 103 36.30 -5.68 -86.92
N LYS A 104 36.18 -6.96 -87.30
CA LYS A 104 35.14 -7.86 -86.78
C LYS A 104 35.36 -8.21 -85.32
N LEU A 105 36.59 -8.51 -84.92
CA LEU A 105 36.92 -8.82 -83.53
C LEU A 105 36.73 -7.62 -82.62
N THR A 106 37.13 -6.41 -83.03
CA THR A 106 36.88 -5.19 -82.27
C THR A 106 35.38 -4.96 -82.10
N LYS A 107 34.58 -5.14 -83.16
CA LYS A 107 33.11 -5.01 -83.05
C LYS A 107 32.50 -6.04 -82.09
N ILE A 108 33.03 -7.26 -82.03
CA ILE A 108 32.60 -8.28 -81.06
C ILE A 108 33.02 -7.85 -79.65
N GLN A 109 34.26 -7.39 -79.49
CA GLN A 109 34.79 -6.92 -78.21
C GLN A 109 33.96 -5.75 -77.66
N ASP A 110 33.71 -4.71 -78.46
CA ASP A 110 32.86 -3.58 -78.10
C ASP A 110 31.45 -4.05 -77.70
N GLY A 111 30.91 -5.04 -78.42
CA GLY A 111 29.61 -5.63 -78.12
C GLY A 111 29.59 -6.41 -76.79
N VAL A 112 30.68 -7.12 -76.47
CA VAL A 112 30.85 -7.83 -75.19
C VAL A 112 31.03 -6.83 -74.05
N GLU A 113 31.87 -5.81 -74.22
CA GLU A 113 32.09 -4.76 -73.22
C GLU A 113 30.78 -4.00 -72.93
N ALA A 114 30.01 -3.63 -73.95
CA ALA A 114 28.69 -3.02 -73.76
C ALA A 114 27.68 -3.94 -73.04
N ARG A 115 27.76 -5.26 -73.24
CA ARG A 115 26.95 -6.23 -72.48
C ARG A 115 27.40 -6.33 -71.02
N ILE A 116 28.71 -6.35 -70.77
CA ILE A 116 29.27 -6.37 -69.41
C ILE A 116 28.88 -5.11 -68.66
N MET A 117 28.99 -3.93 -69.28
CA MET A 117 28.59 -2.66 -68.67
C MET A 117 27.11 -2.66 -68.27
N ARG A 118 26.21 -3.03 -69.19
CA ARG A 118 24.77 -3.10 -68.88
C ARG A 118 24.45 -4.09 -67.76
N LEU A 119 25.10 -5.26 -67.74
CA LEU A 119 24.93 -6.22 -66.66
C LEU A 119 25.46 -5.67 -65.32
N THR A 120 26.60 -5.00 -65.35
CA THR A 120 27.22 -4.41 -64.16
C THR A 120 26.37 -3.29 -63.57
N GLU A 121 25.84 -2.40 -64.42
CA GLU A 121 24.91 -1.34 -64.03
C GLU A 121 23.59 -1.91 -63.48
N GLY A 122 23.06 -2.96 -64.12
CA GLY A 122 21.88 -3.69 -63.64
C GLY A 122 22.09 -4.24 -62.23
N PHE A 123 23.19 -4.98 -62.01
CA PHE A 123 23.51 -5.52 -60.68
C PHE A 123 23.79 -4.42 -59.64
N GLN A 124 24.47 -3.34 -60.01
CA GLN A 124 24.68 -2.19 -59.11
C GLN A 124 23.35 -1.57 -58.68
N CYS A 125 22.39 -1.44 -59.61
CA CYS A 125 21.05 -0.93 -59.32
C CYS A 125 20.26 -1.87 -58.40
N GLU A 126 20.31 -3.19 -58.65
CA GLU A 126 19.67 -4.20 -57.79
C GLU A 126 20.30 -4.22 -56.39
N ILE A 127 21.62 -4.19 -56.28
CA ILE A 127 22.34 -4.10 -55.00
C ILE A 127 21.95 -2.82 -54.25
N GLY A 128 21.84 -1.69 -54.96
CA GLY A 128 21.39 -0.43 -54.38
C GLY A 128 19.96 -0.53 -53.83
N THR A 129 19.06 -1.13 -54.60
CA THR A 129 17.66 -1.32 -54.20
C THR A 129 17.53 -2.23 -52.97
N VAL A 130 18.21 -3.37 -52.97
CA VAL A 130 18.20 -4.31 -51.83
C VAL A 130 18.81 -3.67 -50.58
N ARG A 131 19.90 -2.90 -50.73
CA ARG A 131 20.51 -2.16 -49.61
C ARG A 131 19.55 -1.12 -49.04
N SER A 132 18.86 -0.35 -49.88
CA SER A 132 17.86 0.64 -49.44
C SER A 132 16.73 -0.03 -48.65
N GLN A 133 16.17 -1.12 -49.19
CA GLN A 133 15.13 -1.89 -48.51
C GLN A 133 15.59 -2.44 -47.16
N LEU A 134 16.82 -2.98 -47.10
CA LEU A 134 17.40 -3.50 -45.86
C LEU A 134 17.60 -2.38 -44.84
N THR A 135 18.04 -1.19 -45.26
CA THR A 135 18.18 -0.04 -44.36
C THR A 135 16.84 0.47 -43.85
N GLU A 136 15.81 0.52 -44.70
CA GLU A 136 14.45 0.92 -44.30
C GLU A 136 13.85 -0.08 -43.31
N GLN A 137 14.00 -1.39 -43.56
CA GLN A 137 13.56 -2.44 -42.64
C GLN A 137 14.30 -2.38 -41.30
N ASN A 138 15.62 -2.19 -41.31
CA ASN A 138 16.41 -2.07 -40.08
C ASN A 138 16.01 -0.82 -39.28
N ASN A 139 15.78 0.32 -39.95
CA ASN A 139 15.33 1.54 -39.28
C ASN A 139 13.90 1.37 -38.70
N ALA A 140 12.99 0.74 -39.45
CA ALA A 140 11.65 0.43 -38.96
C ALA A 140 11.67 -0.52 -37.75
N ALA A 141 12.51 -1.56 -37.81
CA ALA A 141 12.70 -2.49 -36.69
C ALA A 141 13.32 -1.80 -35.46
N ALA A 142 14.29 -0.90 -35.68
CA ALA A 142 14.90 -0.11 -34.60
C ALA A 142 13.89 0.82 -33.94
N GLN A 143 13.03 1.49 -34.72
CA GLN A 143 12.00 2.36 -34.17
C GLN A 143 10.96 1.56 -33.37
N GLN A 144 10.52 0.40 -33.89
CA GLN A 144 9.62 -0.48 -33.15
C GLN A 144 10.24 -0.97 -31.83
N ALA A 145 11.55 -1.26 -31.83
CA ALA A 145 12.26 -1.63 -30.61
C ALA A 145 12.31 -0.49 -29.58
N LEU A 146 12.49 0.76 -30.04
CA LEU A 146 12.44 1.94 -29.16
C LEU A 146 11.04 2.18 -28.59
N ASP A 147 10.01 2.10 -29.43
CA ASP A 147 8.61 2.32 -28.99
C ASP A 147 8.16 1.25 -28.00
N THR A 148 8.54 -0.02 -28.24
CA THR A 148 8.25 -1.13 -27.32
C THR A 148 9.03 -1.01 -26.01
N ALA A 149 10.29 -0.56 -26.04
CA ALA A 149 11.06 -0.28 -24.84
C ALA A 149 10.44 0.84 -24.00
N SER A 150 9.97 1.93 -24.64
CA SER A 150 9.26 3.03 -23.95
C SER A 150 7.98 2.52 -23.28
N LYS A 151 7.15 1.77 -24.00
CA LYS A 151 5.92 1.18 -23.46
C LYS A 151 6.19 0.23 -22.29
N LEU A 152 7.26 -0.57 -22.36
CA LEU A 152 7.66 -1.45 -21.26
C LEU A 152 8.10 -0.66 -20.03
N GLN A 153 8.74 0.49 -20.22
CA GLN A 153 9.13 1.36 -19.11
C GLN A 153 7.90 1.99 -18.44
N ASP A 154 6.95 2.50 -19.22
CA ASP A 154 5.70 3.05 -18.70
C ASP A 154 4.89 2.01 -17.91
N LEU A 155 4.80 0.78 -18.42
CA LEU A 155 4.13 -0.33 -17.72
C LEU A 155 4.83 -0.71 -16.41
N LYS A 156 6.17 -0.65 -16.38
CA LYS A 156 6.93 -0.91 -15.14
C LYS A 156 6.68 0.18 -14.10
N ASP A 157 6.59 1.43 -14.51
CA ASP A 157 6.34 2.55 -13.61
C ASP A 157 4.89 2.51 -13.07
N GLN A 158 3.91 2.20 -13.93
CA GLN A 158 2.52 1.94 -13.49
C GLN A 158 2.43 0.77 -12.51
N LEU A 159 3.16 -0.33 -12.75
CA LEU A 159 3.20 -1.48 -11.85
C LEU A 159 3.77 -1.09 -10.47
N ARG A 160 4.83 -0.29 -10.45
CA ARG A 160 5.44 0.20 -9.20
C ARG A 160 4.47 1.11 -8.44
N GLU A 161 3.79 2.02 -9.13
CA GLU A 161 2.79 2.89 -8.51
C GLU A 161 1.62 2.10 -7.93
N ALA A 162 1.07 1.15 -8.69
CA ALA A 162 0.01 0.25 -8.23
C ALA A 162 0.43 -0.56 -7.00
N GLN A 163 1.69 -1.02 -6.95
CA GLN A 163 2.22 -1.76 -5.81
C GLN A 163 2.35 -0.88 -4.56
N LEU A 164 2.79 0.37 -4.70
CA LEU A 164 2.84 1.34 -3.60
C LEU A 164 1.43 1.68 -3.09
N ALA A 165 0.48 1.87 -4.01
CA ALA A 165 -0.93 2.11 -3.68
C ALA A 165 -1.54 0.92 -2.92
N ALA A 166 -1.26 -0.31 -3.36
CA ALA A 166 -1.70 -1.54 -2.71
C ALA A 166 -1.13 -1.67 -1.28
N GLN A 167 0.17 -1.41 -1.09
CA GLN A 167 0.80 -1.42 0.24
C GLN A 167 0.21 -0.37 1.17
N SER A 168 -0.06 0.85 0.66
CA SER A 168 -0.69 1.91 1.44
C SER A 168 -2.11 1.53 1.89
N SER A 169 -2.87 0.88 1.00
CA SER A 169 -4.22 0.39 1.28
C SER A 169 -4.20 -0.76 2.30
N GLN A 170 -3.25 -1.68 2.19
CA GLN A 170 -3.06 -2.76 3.16
C GLN A 170 -2.76 -2.23 4.57
N LYS A 171 -1.90 -1.20 4.68
CA LYS A 171 -1.65 -0.51 5.96
C LYS A 171 -2.92 0.13 6.54
N LYS A 172 -3.78 0.73 5.69
CA LYS A 172 -5.07 1.30 6.11
C LYS A 172 -6.03 0.21 6.61
N VAL A 173 -6.13 -0.92 5.91
CA VAL A 173 -6.97 -2.07 6.33
C VAL A 173 -6.56 -2.56 7.71
N VAL A 174 -5.27 -2.82 7.94
CA VAL A 174 -4.77 -3.24 9.27
C VAL A 174 -5.08 -2.22 10.37
N LYS A 175 -4.99 -0.91 10.07
CA LYS A 175 -5.36 0.14 11.04
C LYS A 175 -6.85 0.13 11.35
N LEU A 176 -7.71 -0.08 10.35
CA LEU A 176 -9.17 -0.17 10.52
C LEU A 176 -9.57 -1.43 11.30
N GLU A 177 -8.98 -2.58 11.01
CA GLU A 177 -9.22 -3.82 11.76
C GLU A 177 -8.88 -3.68 13.25
N LYS A 178 -7.76 -3.01 13.57
CA LYS A 178 -7.39 -2.71 14.96
C LYS A 178 -8.44 -1.82 15.64
N LYS A 179 -8.94 -0.79 14.95
CA LYS A 179 -10.01 0.09 15.46
C LYS A 179 -11.31 -0.68 15.67
N GLN A 180 -11.69 -1.54 14.72
CA GLN A 180 -12.88 -2.38 14.81
C GLN A 180 -12.80 -3.31 16.04
N LYS A 181 -11.69 -4.01 16.22
CA LYS A 181 -11.46 -4.87 17.41
C LYS A 181 -11.57 -4.08 18.72
N ALA A 182 -10.96 -2.90 18.78
CA ALA A 182 -11.04 -2.03 19.96
C ALA A 182 -12.48 -1.56 20.24
N ALA A 183 -13.26 -1.22 19.20
CA ALA A 183 -14.67 -0.86 19.33
C ALA A 183 -15.51 -2.03 19.85
N THR A 184 -15.30 -3.24 19.31
CA THR A 184 -15.99 -4.46 19.78
C THR A 184 -15.72 -4.73 21.27
N VAL A 185 -14.47 -4.58 21.72
CA VAL A 185 -14.12 -4.73 23.14
C VAL A 185 -14.83 -3.67 24.01
N LYS A 186 -14.88 -2.40 23.56
CA LYS A 186 -15.60 -1.33 24.27
C LYS A 186 -17.11 -1.62 24.37
N VAL A 187 -17.74 -2.05 23.28
CA VAL A 187 -19.17 -2.41 23.26
C VAL A 187 -19.44 -3.55 24.25
N ASN A 188 -18.61 -4.59 24.26
CA ASN A 188 -18.75 -5.69 25.22
C ASN A 188 -18.58 -5.21 26.67
N ALA A 189 -17.61 -4.34 26.95
CA ALA A 189 -17.41 -3.79 28.28
C ALA A 189 -18.62 -2.97 28.76
N LEU A 190 -19.20 -2.14 27.88
CA LEU A 190 -20.42 -1.37 28.18
C LEU A 190 -21.62 -2.29 28.41
N ARG A 191 -21.79 -3.33 27.58
CA ARG A 191 -22.85 -4.33 27.75
C ARG A 191 -22.76 -5.02 29.11
N MET A 192 -21.56 -5.40 29.54
CA MET A 192 -21.31 -6.01 30.85
C MET A 192 -21.51 -5.03 32.02
N ARG A 193 -21.21 -3.74 31.84
CA ARG A 193 -21.50 -2.71 32.83
C ARG A 193 -22.99 -2.49 32.99
N ASN A 194 -23.72 -2.42 31.87
CA ASN A 194 -25.16 -2.21 31.88
C ASN A 194 -25.91 -3.37 32.55
N SER A 195 -25.54 -4.62 32.25
CA SER A 195 -26.14 -5.79 32.89
C SER A 195 -25.91 -5.82 34.41
N ARG A 196 -24.72 -5.40 34.87
CA ARG A 196 -24.44 -5.25 36.30
C ARG A 196 -25.20 -4.09 36.93
N SER A 197 -25.36 -2.98 36.21
CA SER A 197 -26.05 -1.79 36.72
C SER A 197 -27.51 -2.07 37.03
N ILE A 198 -28.21 -2.84 36.18
CA ILE A 198 -29.60 -3.27 36.42
C ILE A 198 -29.68 -4.08 37.73
N GLY A 199 -28.78 -5.05 37.91
CA GLY A 199 -28.73 -5.83 39.15
C GLY A 199 -28.42 -4.99 40.40
N GLN A 200 -27.54 -3.99 40.28
CA GLN A 200 -27.25 -3.04 41.35
C GLN A 200 -28.43 -2.12 41.66
N GLN A 201 -29.16 -1.65 40.63
CA GLN A 201 -30.37 -0.86 40.80
C GLN A 201 -31.45 -1.66 41.53
N HIS A 202 -31.70 -2.91 41.14
CA HIS A 202 -32.63 -3.78 41.86
C HIS A 202 -32.23 -3.99 43.32
N LYS A 203 -30.94 -4.19 43.60
CA LYS A 203 -30.43 -4.30 44.98
C LYS A 203 -30.57 -3.00 45.76
N ALA A 204 -30.30 -1.84 45.15
CA ALA A 204 -30.44 -0.53 45.76
C ALA A 204 -31.91 -0.22 46.06
N VAL A 205 -32.82 -0.49 45.12
CA VAL A 205 -34.26 -0.35 45.30
C VAL A 205 -34.76 -1.31 46.39
N ALA A 206 -34.34 -2.58 46.37
CA ALA A 206 -34.70 -3.54 47.42
C ALA A 206 -34.19 -3.12 48.80
N LYS A 207 -32.99 -2.52 48.88
CA LYS A 207 -32.44 -1.98 50.12
C LYS A 207 -33.19 -0.72 50.58
N ALA A 208 -33.55 0.17 49.67
CA ALA A 208 -34.29 1.40 49.98
C ALA A 208 -35.74 1.13 50.42
N LYS A 209 -36.36 0.04 49.92
CA LYS A 209 -37.69 -0.41 50.35
C LYS A 209 -37.72 -0.97 51.76
N ARG A 210 -36.57 -1.40 52.31
CA ARG A 210 -36.47 -1.96 53.65
C ARG A 210 -36.42 -0.83 54.68
N VAL A 211 -37.41 -0.81 55.56
CA VAL A 211 -37.47 0.14 56.67
C VAL A 211 -37.40 -0.63 57.98
N SER A 212 -36.37 -0.33 58.76
CA SER A 212 -36.21 -0.90 60.10
C SER A 212 -36.91 -0.03 61.14
N LEU A 213 -37.76 -0.65 61.97
CA LEU A 213 -38.47 0.01 63.07
C LEU A 213 -37.56 0.28 64.27
N LYS A 214 -36.40 -0.39 64.32
CA LYS A 214 -35.46 -0.33 65.43
C LYS A 214 -34.12 0.26 64.98
N SER A 215 -33.37 0.82 65.91
CA SER A 215 -31.97 1.16 65.74
C SER A 215 -31.22 0.52 66.89
N LYS A 216 -30.31 -0.42 66.58
CA LYS A 216 -29.58 -1.21 67.59
C LYS A 216 -30.50 -1.89 68.61
N GLY A 217 -31.64 -2.41 68.16
CA GLY A 217 -32.64 -3.08 69.00
C GLY A 217 -33.60 -2.14 69.76
N VAL A 218 -33.36 -0.83 69.77
CA VAL A 218 -34.23 0.17 70.38
C VAL A 218 -35.24 0.66 69.36
N ILE A 219 -36.52 0.75 69.72
CA ILE A 219 -37.57 1.26 68.80
C ILE A 219 -37.33 2.76 68.60
N LYS A 220 -37.30 3.20 67.34
CA LYS A 220 -37.00 4.60 66.99
C LYS A 220 -38.10 5.56 67.47
N PRO A 221 -37.77 6.79 67.90
CA PRO A 221 -38.75 7.73 68.46
C PRO A 221 -39.87 8.10 67.48
N GLU A 222 -39.59 8.15 66.18
CA GLU A 222 -40.62 8.43 65.16
C GLU A 222 -41.67 7.31 65.10
N VAL A 223 -41.22 6.07 65.31
CA VAL A 223 -42.12 4.90 65.39
C VAL A 223 -42.93 4.93 66.68
N TRP A 224 -42.41 5.50 67.77
CA TRP A 224 -43.17 5.65 69.03
C TRP A 224 -44.38 6.55 68.84
N ASP A 225 -44.20 7.69 68.18
CA ASP A 225 -45.30 8.62 67.91
C ASP A 225 -46.40 7.95 67.07
N VAL A 226 -46.02 7.21 66.03
CA VAL A 226 -46.98 6.43 65.22
C VAL A 226 -47.70 5.38 66.08
N VAL A 227 -46.98 4.66 66.95
CA VAL A 227 -47.57 3.66 67.86
C VAL A 227 -48.56 4.33 68.83
N LEU A 228 -48.21 5.46 69.42
CA LEU A 228 -49.08 6.22 70.33
C LEU A 228 -50.34 6.73 69.62
N LYS A 229 -50.19 7.27 68.40
CA LYS A 229 -51.33 7.70 67.56
C LYS A 229 -52.26 6.55 67.21
N LEU A 230 -51.73 5.38 66.87
CA LEU A 230 -52.54 4.18 66.59
C LEU A 230 -53.32 3.72 67.82
N VAL A 231 -52.66 3.63 68.98
CA VAL A 231 -53.31 3.21 70.23
C VAL A 231 -54.36 4.25 70.67
N GLY A 232 -54.05 5.54 70.57
CA GLY A 232 -54.99 6.63 70.84
C GLY A 232 -56.19 6.65 69.89
N GLY A 233 -56.00 6.21 68.64
CA GLY A 233 -57.05 5.99 67.65
C GLY A 233 -57.87 4.70 67.87
N GLY A 234 -57.66 3.97 68.97
CA GLY A 234 -58.43 2.78 69.33
C GLY A 234 -57.90 1.46 68.78
N VAL A 235 -56.71 1.43 68.15
CA VAL A 235 -56.09 0.19 67.69
C VAL A 235 -55.62 -0.63 68.90
N SER A 236 -56.13 -1.85 69.03
CA SER A 236 -55.71 -2.76 70.12
C SER A 236 -54.20 -2.99 70.06
N MET A 237 -53.53 -2.94 71.21
CA MET A 237 -52.07 -3.12 71.34
C MET A 237 -51.57 -4.43 70.71
N ASN A 238 -52.40 -5.48 70.71
CA ASN A 238 -52.08 -6.77 70.09
C ASN A 238 -52.03 -6.71 68.55
N THR A 239 -52.70 -5.72 67.96
CA THR A 239 -52.87 -5.55 66.51
C THR A 239 -52.02 -4.43 65.92
N VAL A 240 -51.34 -3.64 66.75
CA VAL A 240 -50.51 -2.51 66.30
C VAL A 240 -49.41 -2.97 65.34
N ASN A 241 -48.68 -4.04 65.67
CA ASN A 241 -47.63 -4.58 64.78
C ASN A 241 -48.20 -4.97 63.40
N ARG A 242 -49.34 -5.69 63.39
CA ARG A 242 -50.01 -6.08 62.14
C ARG A 242 -50.44 -4.86 61.33
N SER A 243 -50.95 -3.83 61.99
CA SER A 243 -51.38 -2.58 61.35
C SER A 243 -50.19 -1.84 60.73
N LEU A 244 -49.06 -1.77 61.43
CA LEU A 244 -47.81 -1.19 60.90
C LEU A 244 -47.32 -1.93 59.65
N HIS A 245 -47.24 -3.25 59.68
CA HIS A 245 -46.87 -4.05 58.49
C HIS A 245 -47.87 -3.88 57.35
N THR A 246 -49.17 -3.77 57.65
CA THR A 246 -50.21 -3.58 56.62
C THR A 246 -50.10 -2.21 55.97
N MET A 247 -49.91 -1.15 56.76
CA MET A 247 -49.71 0.21 56.24
C MET A 247 -48.41 0.31 55.43
N ALA A 248 -47.29 -0.18 55.96
CA ALA A 248 -46.00 -0.17 55.26
C ALA A 248 -46.08 -0.93 53.93
N LYS A 249 -46.73 -2.10 53.91
CA LYS A 249 -46.98 -2.85 52.68
C LYS A 249 -47.84 -2.07 51.68
N GLY A 250 -48.84 -1.32 52.16
CA GLY A 250 -49.65 -0.42 51.34
C GLY A 250 -48.81 0.67 50.65
N PHE A 251 -47.76 1.15 51.31
CA PHE A 251 -46.79 2.10 50.75
C PHE A 251 -45.65 1.42 49.95
N GLY A 252 -45.69 0.10 49.77
CA GLY A 252 -44.64 -0.66 49.08
C GLY A 252 -43.32 -0.74 49.83
N LEU A 253 -43.36 -0.57 51.16
CA LEU A 253 -42.23 -0.68 52.08
C LEU A 253 -42.26 -2.05 52.78
N ASP A 254 -41.09 -2.64 52.96
CA ASP A 254 -40.90 -3.89 53.69
C ASP A 254 -40.32 -3.59 55.07
N LEU A 255 -41.10 -3.83 56.12
CA LEU A 255 -40.61 -3.70 57.50
C LEU A 255 -39.80 -4.95 57.88
N GLU A 256 -38.53 -4.78 58.24
CA GLU A 256 -37.66 -5.91 58.64
C GLU A 256 -37.91 -6.37 60.07
N ASP A 257 -38.35 -5.46 60.95
CA ASP A 257 -38.53 -5.71 62.37
C ASP A 257 -40.00 -5.85 62.75
N SER A 258 -40.25 -6.52 63.88
CA SER A 258 -41.55 -6.55 64.56
C SER A 258 -41.47 -5.89 65.93
N ILE A 259 -42.60 -5.32 66.38
CA ILE A 259 -42.77 -4.75 67.72
C ILE A 259 -43.63 -5.71 68.54
N ASP A 260 -43.10 -6.13 69.69
CA ASP A 260 -43.85 -6.98 70.61
C ASP A 260 -44.92 -6.16 71.36
N ARG A 261 -46.02 -6.83 71.69
CA ARG A 261 -47.12 -6.30 72.50
C ARG A 261 -46.64 -5.65 73.79
N ARG A 262 -45.64 -6.23 74.47
CA ARG A 262 -45.07 -5.68 75.72
C ARG A 262 -44.38 -4.35 75.48
N SER A 263 -43.67 -4.20 74.36
CA SER A 263 -43.04 -2.95 73.97
C SER A 263 -44.09 -1.87 73.68
N VAL A 264 -45.16 -2.21 72.95
CA VAL A 264 -46.30 -1.28 72.74
C VAL A 264 -46.91 -0.84 74.07
N SER A 265 -47.13 -1.79 75.00
CA SER A 265 -47.69 -1.48 76.31
C SER A 265 -46.76 -0.58 77.15
N ARG A 266 -45.45 -0.80 77.08
CA ARG A 266 -44.45 0.08 77.73
C ARG A 266 -44.47 1.48 77.13
N ILE A 267 -44.40 1.61 75.81
CA ILE A 267 -44.48 2.91 75.11
C ILE A 267 -45.74 3.67 75.52
N ASN A 268 -46.89 3.00 75.58
CA ASN A 268 -48.15 3.65 75.98
C ASN A 268 -48.14 4.12 77.45
N ARG A 269 -47.57 3.30 78.36
CA ARG A 269 -47.44 3.68 79.78
C ARG A 269 -46.46 4.83 79.96
N GLU A 270 -45.30 4.75 79.32
CA GLU A 270 -44.26 5.77 79.35
C GLU A 270 -44.77 7.08 78.74
N GLY A 271 -45.48 7.04 77.61
CA GLY A 271 -46.15 8.18 77.02
C GLY A 271 -47.21 8.81 77.95
N GLY A 272 -47.98 7.98 78.66
CA GLY A 272 -48.92 8.47 79.68
C GLY A 272 -48.23 9.12 80.89
N VAL A 273 -47.07 8.62 81.31
CA VAL A 273 -46.26 9.26 82.36
C VAL A 273 -45.66 10.57 81.87
N ALA A 274 -45.13 10.60 80.65
CA ALA A 274 -44.61 11.82 80.02
C ALA A 274 -45.70 12.89 79.91
N ALA A 275 -46.93 12.53 79.52
CA ALA A 275 -48.07 13.44 79.50
C ALA A 275 -48.39 14.03 80.89
N LYS A 276 -48.32 13.21 81.95
CA LYS A 276 -48.50 13.71 83.33
C LYS A 276 -47.38 14.66 83.75
N ILE A 277 -46.13 14.33 83.43
CA ILE A 277 -44.98 15.20 83.72
C ILE A 277 -45.11 16.53 82.97
N GLN A 278 -45.54 16.49 81.70
CA GLN A 278 -45.80 17.67 80.89
C GLN A 278 -46.86 18.57 81.55
N ILE A 279 -48.00 18.00 81.98
CA ILE A 279 -49.05 18.76 82.69
C ILE A 279 -48.47 19.42 83.95
N VAL A 280 -47.64 18.70 84.73
CA VAL A 280 -47.00 19.26 85.94
C VAL A 280 -46.02 20.38 85.59
N HIS A 281 -45.26 20.23 84.50
CA HIS A 281 -44.34 21.26 84.02
C HIS A 281 -45.09 22.52 83.56
N GLU A 282 -46.15 22.35 82.78
CA GLU A 282 -47.03 23.45 82.35
C GLU A 282 -47.68 24.14 83.55
N LEU A 283 -48.17 23.36 84.52
CA LEU A 283 -48.76 23.87 85.75
C LEU A 283 -47.74 24.69 86.57
N LYS A 284 -46.47 24.27 86.61
CA LYS A 284 -45.40 24.99 87.30
C LYS A 284 -45.06 26.32 86.62
N ASN A 285 -45.14 26.36 85.29
CA ASN A 285 -44.76 27.53 84.50
C ASN A 285 -45.95 28.47 84.22
N ALA A 286 -47.19 28.03 84.43
CA ALA A 286 -48.37 28.85 84.27
C ALA A 286 -48.38 30.00 85.29
N GLY A 287 -48.63 31.23 84.82
CA GLY A 287 -48.75 32.42 85.69
C GLY A 287 -49.92 32.35 86.68
N GLY A 288 -50.85 31.41 86.47
CA GLY A 288 -51.94 31.07 87.37
C GLY A 288 -52.68 29.83 86.88
N CYS A 289 -53.24 29.07 87.82
CA CYS A 289 -54.11 27.93 87.52
C CYS A 289 -55.36 27.95 88.42
N THR A 290 -56.46 27.42 87.91
CA THR A 290 -57.70 27.18 88.63
C THR A 290 -58.02 25.69 88.56
N VAL A 291 -58.15 25.05 89.71
CA VAL A 291 -58.49 23.63 89.83
C VAL A 291 -59.91 23.52 90.37
N ASN A 292 -60.82 23.00 89.56
CA ASN A 292 -62.19 22.70 89.97
C ASN A 292 -62.33 21.19 90.14
N GLY A 293 -62.84 20.75 91.29
CA GLY A 293 -63.15 19.35 91.54
C GLY A 293 -64.66 19.17 91.65
N ASP A 294 -65.20 18.16 90.98
CA ASP A 294 -66.57 17.69 91.18
C ASP A 294 -66.54 16.20 91.56
N GLY A 295 -67.40 15.82 92.51
CA GLY A 295 -67.44 14.47 93.07
C GLY A 295 -68.87 13.97 93.10
N THR A 296 -69.16 12.87 92.39
CA THR A 296 -70.46 12.20 92.42
C THR A 296 -70.30 10.78 92.95
N THR A 297 -71.07 10.42 93.98
CA THR A 297 -71.13 9.04 94.47
C THR A 297 -72.24 8.28 93.74
N ASN A 298 -71.91 7.15 93.11
CA ASN A 298 -72.90 6.23 92.54
C ASN A 298 -72.63 4.81 93.01
N LYS A 299 -73.62 4.16 93.64
CA LYS A 299 -73.51 2.79 94.22
C LYS A 299 -72.30 2.61 95.16
N HIS A 300 -72.07 3.55 96.07
CA HIS A 300 -70.94 3.55 97.02
C HIS A 300 -69.55 3.63 96.34
N ILE A 301 -69.50 3.98 95.05
CA ILE A 301 -68.27 4.31 94.35
C ILE A 301 -68.25 5.82 94.15
N ASN A 302 -67.22 6.49 94.69
CA ASN A 302 -66.99 7.91 94.47
C ASN A 302 -66.30 8.11 93.12
N TYR A 303 -66.96 8.84 92.23
CA TYR A 303 -66.38 9.30 90.97
C TYR A 303 -65.95 10.75 91.16
N GLU A 304 -64.64 10.96 91.20
CA GLU A 304 -64.07 12.31 91.24
C GLU A 304 -63.61 12.72 89.84
N SER A 305 -64.08 13.88 89.40
CA SER A 305 -63.57 14.59 88.23
C SER A 305 -62.80 15.82 88.70
N LYS A 306 -61.61 16.04 88.15
CA LYS A 306 -60.80 17.24 88.40
C LYS A 306 -60.52 17.90 87.07
N HIS A 307 -60.94 19.15 86.95
CA HIS A 307 -60.67 19.99 85.80
C HIS A 307 -59.65 21.06 86.19
N ILE A 308 -58.62 21.21 85.37
CA ILE A 308 -57.58 22.22 85.59
C ILE A 308 -57.63 23.18 84.40
N MET A 309 -57.88 24.46 84.67
CA MET A 309 -57.68 25.54 83.72
C MET A 309 -56.39 26.27 84.09
N MET A 310 -55.51 26.45 83.13
CA MET A 310 -54.24 27.16 83.34
C MET A 310 -53.95 28.07 82.15
N ASN A 311 -53.27 29.18 82.40
CA ASN A 311 -52.82 30.08 81.34
C ASN A 311 -51.51 29.54 80.78
N VAL A 312 -51.58 28.87 79.62
CA VAL A 312 -50.43 28.23 78.97
C VAL A 312 -49.82 29.21 77.95
N PRO A 313 -48.48 29.35 77.88
CA PRO A 313 -47.86 30.10 76.80
C PRO A 313 -48.32 29.57 75.43
N THR A 314 -48.41 30.47 74.45
CA THR A 314 -48.85 30.10 73.11
C THR A 314 -47.79 29.20 72.45
N TYR A 315 -48.17 27.96 72.13
CA TYR A 315 -47.33 27.01 71.38
C TYR A 315 -47.24 27.32 69.88
N ALA A 316 -47.40 28.57 69.48
CA ALA A 316 -47.22 28.94 68.09
C ALA A 316 -45.73 28.76 67.73
N PRO A 317 -45.41 28.21 66.54
CA PRO A 317 -44.03 28.10 66.08
C PRO A 317 -43.36 29.49 66.13
N GLY A 318 -42.30 29.64 66.92
CA GLY A 318 -41.52 30.88 67.04
C GLY A 318 -41.84 31.80 68.22
N THR A 319 -42.80 31.47 69.09
CA THR A 319 -43.12 32.28 70.28
C THR A 319 -42.52 31.76 71.59
N ASP A 320 -41.88 30.60 71.59
CA ASP A 320 -41.22 30.03 72.76
C ASP A 320 -39.73 30.44 72.79
N PRO A 321 -39.29 31.31 73.72
CA PRO A 321 -37.90 31.78 73.79
C PRO A 321 -36.89 30.68 74.15
N ASP A 322 -37.34 29.56 74.71
CA ASP A 322 -36.48 28.43 75.12
C ASP A 322 -36.58 27.22 74.19
N ALA A 323 -37.44 27.26 73.16
CA ALA A 323 -37.52 26.16 72.20
C ALA A 323 -36.19 26.04 71.42
N PRO A 324 -35.59 24.84 71.35
CA PRO A 324 -34.40 24.63 70.53
C PRO A 324 -34.75 25.00 69.09
N LEU A 325 -34.05 26.01 68.56
CA LEU A 325 -34.18 26.46 67.17
C LEU A 325 -34.14 25.23 66.26
N SER A 326 -35.17 25.05 65.44
CA SER A 326 -35.22 23.95 64.51
C SER A 326 -34.07 24.09 63.51
N ASP A 327 -33.29 23.03 63.28
CA ASP A 327 -32.17 23.04 62.30
C ASP A 327 -32.62 23.42 60.88
N SER A 328 -33.93 23.41 60.62
CA SER A 328 -34.58 23.89 59.40
C SER A 328 -34.53 25.40 59.18
N ASP A 329 -34.29 26.21 60.21
CA ASP A 329 -34.20 27.68 60.10
C ASP A 329 -32.76 28.20 59.91
N MET A 330 -31.78 27.30 59.94
CA MET A 330 -30.41 27.60 59.49
C MET A 330 -30.40 27.65 57.95
N LEU A 331 -30.77 28.80 57.40
CA LEU A 331 -30.58 29.11 55.99
C LEU A 331 -29.13 28.77 55.60
N PRO A 332 -28.89 28.02 54.51
CA PRO A 332 -27.54 27.72 54.07
C PRO A 332 -26.86 29.03 53.70
N THR A 333 -25.85 29.41 54.49
CA THR A 333 -24.95 30.51 54.18
C THR A 333 -24.28 30.16 52.85
N GLN A 334 -24.60 30.92 51.80
CA GLN A 334 -23.92 30.84 50.50
C GLN A 334 -22.49 31.35 50.61
#